data_AF-A0A1Q5UMM6-F1
#
_entry.id   AF-A0A1Q5UMM6-F1
#
_cell.length_a   1.000
_cell.length_b   1.000
_cell.length_c   1.000
_cell.angle_alpha   90.00
_cell.angle_beta   90.00
_cell.angle_gamma   90.00
#
_symmetry.space_group_name_H-M   'P 1'
#
loop_
_entity.id
_entity.type
_entity.pdbx_description
1 polymer ?
#
loop_
_entity_poly.entity_id
_entity_poly.type
_entity_poly.pdbx_seq_one_letter_code
_entity_poly.pdbx_strand_id
1 'polypeptide(L)'
;MKDRSWFGDNYTPFDTFFEKDSVITAPIKVIGVGTVTLRVKKYSLDDGAGAHGKLRLENVLHAPDGICNMLGNVASERYTISVLSFNPDDGLCSWSLDKCSPQAPIAWLSQKRFLEILLSEPPFSPVVGPSPFNPEVPYQLRATWPVAEQQKFAALKGSQETSETSPENLPLNPTEKARLTKHWVNEFRFLRSYGLSIYSKEYQ
;
A
#
# COMPACT_ATOMS: atom_id res chain seq x y z
N MET A 1 -7.25 -4.30 13.04
CA MET A 1 -6.96 -4.09 11.59
C MET A 1 -6.66 -5.41 10.90
N LYS A 2 -7.66 -6.27 10.75
CA LYS A 2 -7.57 -7.42 9.83
C LYS A 2 -8.54 -7.28 8.67
N ASP A 3 -9.52 -6.40 8.81
CA ASP A 3 -10.64 -6.34 7.89
C ASP A 3 -10.20 -5.88 6.50
N ARG A 4 -10.83 -6.46 5.49
CA ARG A 4 -10.62 -6.11 4.09
C ARG A 4 -10.89 -4.62 3.81
N SER A 5 -11.73 -3.97 4.62
CA SER A 5 -12.08 -2.54 4.50
C SER A 5 -10.90 -1.58 4.70
N TRP A 6 -9.80 -2.03 5.30
CA TRP A 6 -8.59 -1.22 5.47
C TRP A 6 -7.75 -1.10 4.19
N PHE A 7 -7.95 -2.01 3.23
CA PHE A 7 -7.19 -2.05 1.99
C PHE A 7 -7.87 -1.19 0.93
N GLY A 8 -7.07 -0.38 0.24
CA GLY A 8 -7.53 0.43 -0.88
C GLY A 8 -7.90 -0.38 -2.12
N ASP A 9 -8.14 0.34 -3.21
CA ASP A 9 -8.61 -0.24 -4.48
C ASP A 9 -7.59 -1.17 -5.14
N ASN A 10 -6.30 -1.02 -4.79
CA ASN A 10 -5.21 -1.81 -5.34
C ASN A 10 -5.00 -3.18 -4.66
N TYR A 11 -6.00 -3.65 -3.92
CA TYR A 11 -5.98 -4.97 -3.31
C TYR A 11 -6.06 -6.06 -4.38
N THR A 12 -5.06 -6.92 -4.39
CA THR A 12 -4.96 -8.05 -5.30
C THR A 12 -5.22 -9.33 -4.49
N PRO A 13 -6.34 -10.05 -4.74
CA PRO A 13 -6.52 -11.41 -4.24
C PRO A 13 -5.34 -12.27 -4.70
N PHE A 14 -4.62 -12.85 -3.76
CA PHE A 14 -3.39 -13.58 -4.01
C PHE A 14 -3.18 -14.56 -2.86
N ASP A 15 -3.38 -15.84 -3.14
CA ASP A 15 -3.15 -16.89 -2.17
C ASP A 15 -1.64 -17.06 -1.96
N THR A 16 -1.18 -16.70 -0.76
CA THR A 16 0.22 -16.81 -0.34
C THR A 16 0.29 -17.10 1.15
N PHE A 17 1.47 -17.00 1.74
CA PHE A 17 1.68 -17.21 3.17
C PHE A 17 2.91 -16.47 3.66
N PHE A 18 3.00 -16.29 4.97
CA PHE A 18 4.26 -15.94 5.62
C PHE A 18 4.62 -16.99 6.68
N GLU A 19 5.92 -17.20 6.83
CA GLU A 19 6.49 -18.12 7.79
C GLU A 19 6.75 -17.38 9.09
N LYS A 20 6.46 -18.01 10.22
CA LYS A 20 6.94 -17.55 11.52
C LYS A 20 8.39 -17.99 11.67
N ASP A 21 9.16 -17.27 12.48
CA ASP A 21 10.58 -17.59 12.75
C ASP A 21 10.81 -18.96 13.45
N SER A 22 9.74 -19.73 13.70
CA SER A 22 9.79 -21.07 14.29
C SER A 22 9.45 -22.14 13.24
N VAL A 23 10.40 -23.03 13.00
CA VAL A 23 10.31 -24.18 12.08
C VAL A 23 9.15 -25.15 12.42
N ILE A 24 8.66 -25.10 13.66
CA ILE A 24 7.63 -26.03 14.18
C ILE A 24 6.21 -25.52 13.92
N THR A 25 6.04 -24.23 13.62
CA THR A 25 4.71 -23.65 13.45
C THR A 25 4.28 -23.60 12.00
N ALA A 26 3.05 -24.03 11.72
CA ALA A 26 2.45 -23.92 10.41
C ALA A 26 2.48 -22.46 9.89
N PRO A 27 2.71 -22.25 8.59
CA PRO A 27 2.69 -20.92 7.98
C PRO A 27 1.29 -20.30 8.13
N ILE A 28 1.24 -18.97 8.21
CA ILE A 28 -0.04 -18.26 8.24
C ILE A 28 -0.47 -17.96 6.82
N LYS A 29 -1.69 -18.39 6.48
CA LYS A 29 -2.31 -18.14 5.18
C LYS A 29 -2.58 -16.65 4.99
N VAL A 30 -2.24 -16.16 3.81
CA VAL A 30 -2.52 -14.82 3.32
C VAL A 30 -3.44 -14.97 2.10
N ILE A 31 -4.54 -14.22 2.09
CA ILE A 31 -5.56 -14.31 1.03
C ILE A 31 -5.50 -13.15 0.03
N GLY A 32 -4.62 -12.18 0.26
CA GLY A 32 -4.32 -11.15 -0.72
C GLY A 32 -3.34 -10.11 -0.21
N VAL A 33 -2.94 -9.24 -1.11
CA VAL A 33 -1.91 -8.23 -0.88
C VAL A 33 -2.41 -6.88 -1.40
N GLY A 34 -2.18 -5.80 -0.67
CA GLY A 34 -2.60 -4.48 -1.11
C GLY A 34 -1.97 -3.34 -0.33
N THR A 35 -2.48 -2.13 -0.55
CA THR A 35 -2.07 -0.94 0.20
C THR A 35 -3.08 -0.59 1.28
N VAL A 36 -2.56 -0.25 2.46
CA VAL A 36 -3.33 0.32 3.56
C VAL A 36 -2.89 1.77 3.76
N THR A 37 -3.83 2.70 3.83
CA THR A 37 -3.54 4.11 4.13
C THR A 37 -4.12 4.47 5.49
N LEU A 38 -3.24 4.83 6.43
CA LEU A 38 -3.61 5.20 7.79
C LEU A 38 -3.51 6.71 7.97
N ARG A 39 -4.52 7.31 8.62
CA ARG A 39 -4.40 8.66 9.16
C ARG A 39 -3.72 8.58 10.51
N VAL A 40 -2.61 9.28 10.66
CA VAL A 40 -1.70 9.16 11.80
C VAL A 40 -1.41 10.52 12.40
N LYS A 41 -1.07 10.57 13.68
CA LYS A 41 -0.50 11.76 14.30
C LYS A 41 0.98 11.87 13.94
N LYS A 42 1.45 13.08 13.64
CA LYS A 42 2.87 13.43 13.47
C LYS A 42 3.53 13.80 14.80
N TYR A 43 2.73 14.29 15.74
CA TYR A 43 3.12 14.71 17.07
C TYR A 43 2.07 14.19 18.07
N SER A 44 2.48 13.75 19.26
CA SER A 44 1.58 13.18 20.27
C SER A 44 0.58 14.19 20.81
N LEU A 45 1.07 15.38 21.15
CA LEU A 45 0.36 16.42 21.90
C LEU A 45 -0.35 17.48 21.03
N ASP A 46 -0.26 17.38 19.70
CA ASP A 46 -0.87 18.34 18.78
C ASP A 46 -2.06 17.70 18.05
N ASP A 47 -3.20 18.39 18.06
CA ASP A 47 -4.45 18.03 17.40
C ASP A 47 -4.83 19.03 16.30
N GLY A 48 -3.93 19.97 15.98
CA GLY A 48 -4.11 20.91 14.89
C GLY A 48 -4.19 20.19 13.53
N ALA A 49 -4.79 20.86 12.53
CA ALA A 49 -4.92 20.29 11.18
C ALA A 49 -3.57 19.87 10.55
N GLY A 50 -2.46 20.51 10.95
CA GLY A 50 -1.10 20.18 10.53
C GLY A 50 -0.46 18.99 11.27
N ALA A 51 -1.02 18.60 12.42
CA ALA A 51 -0.53 17.54 13.30
C ALA A 51 -0.83 16.14 12.78
N HIS A 52 -1.63 16.02 11.71
CA HIS A 52 -1.99 14.75 11.11
C HIS A 52 -1.22 14.49 9.81
N GLY A 53 -0.88 13.23 9.59
CA GLY A 53 -0.23 12.70 8.40
C GLY A 53 -1.02 11.55 7.78
N LYS A 54 -0.57 11.11 6.61
CA LYS A 54 -1.06 9.90 5.95
C LYS A 54 0.11 8.95 5.77
N LEU A 55 0.03 7.79 6.40
CA LEU A 55 1.01 6.72 6.24
C LEU A 55 0.47 5.69 5.24
N ARG A 56 1.16 5.52 4.11
CA ARG A 56 0.76 4.60 3.05
C ARG A 56 1.63 3.35 3.10
N LEU A 57 1.09 2.27 3.62
CA LEU A 57 1.75 0.97 3.73
C LEU A 57 1.48 0.17 2.47
N GLU A 58 2.53 -0.10 1.69
CA GLU A 58 2.46 -0.92 0.47
C GLU A 58 2.79 -2.39 0.77
N ASN A 59 2.31 -3.28 -0.09
CA ASN A 59 2.53 -4.73 0.02
C ASN A 59 2.12 -5.31 1.38
N VAL A 60 1.01 -4.82 1.94
CA VAL A 60 0.43 -5.37 3.17
C VAL A 60 -0.20 -6.72 2.85
N LEU A 61 0.21 -7.75 3.57
CA LEU A 61 -0.30 -9.12 3.51
C LEU A 61 -1.56 -9.24 4.36
N HIS A 62 -2.70 -9.52 3.72
CA HIS A 62 -3.99 -9.72 4.37
C HIS A 62 -4.10 -11.15 4.90
N ALA A 63 -4.04 -11.30 6.22
CA ALA A 63 -4.09 -12.59 6.91
C ALA A 63 -5.20 -12.60 7.98
N PRO A 64 -6.45 -12.96 7.61
CA PRO A 64 -7.58 -13.00 8.53
C PRO A 64 -7.34 -13.90 9.75
N ASP A 65 -6.65 -15.03 9.53
CA ASP A 65 -6.35 -16.02 10.57
C ASP A 65 -5.15 -15.62 11.45
N GLY A 66 -4.34 -14.64 11.03
CA GLY A 66 -3.24 -14.08 11.81
C GLY A 66 -3.73 -13.08 12.86
N ILE A 67 -2.92 -12.74 13.88
CA ILE A 67 -3.30 -11.73 14.91
C ILE A 67 -3.34 -10.31 14.34
N CYS A 68 -2.55 -10.04 13.30
CA CYS A 68 -2.55 -8.81 12.53
C CYS A 68 -2.12 -9.11 11.08
N ASN A 69 -2.43 -8.17 10.19
CA ASN A 69 -1.81 -8.14 8.87
C ASN A 69 -0.31 -7.86 8.99
N MET A 70 0.46 -8.26 7.98
CA MET A 70 1.91 -8.11 7.98
C MET A 70 2.39 -7.28 6.80
N LEU A 71 3.54 -6.64 6.93
CA LEU A 71 4.17 -5.96 5.81
C LEU A 71 5.01 -6.96 5.03
N GLY A 72 4.65 -7.18 3.77
CA GLY A 72 5.44 -7.97 2.84
C GLY A 72 6.74 -7.23 2.54
N ASN A 73 7.86 -7.78 3.00
CA ASN A 73 9.17 -7.18 2.77
C ASN A 73 9.52 -7.25 1.28
N VAL A 74 9.17 -6.21 0.51
CA VAL A 74 9.63 -6.04 -0.87
C VAL A 74 10.21 -4.65 -1.14
N ALA A 75 9.71 -3.59 -0.50
CA ALA A 75 10.35 -2.26 -0.54
C ALA A 75 9.63 -1.27 0.38
N SER A 76 9.75 -1.40 1.72
CA SER A 76 9.57 -0.21 2.56
C SER A 76 10.79 0.71 2.41
N GLU A 77 11.20 0.99 1.17
CA GLU A 77 12.22 1.98 0.89
C GLU A 77 11.69 3.39 1.15
N ARG A 78 10.36 3.56 1.17
CA ARG A 78 9.76 4.88 1.31
C ARG A 78 9.97 5.49 2.68
N TYR A 79 9.98 4.68 3.74
CA TYR A 79 10.02 5.21 5.10
C TYR A 79 11.28 4.77 5.83
N THR A 80 11.79 5.65 6.68
CA THR A 80 12.81 5.35 7.68
C THR A 80 12.29 5.74 9.06
N ILE A 81 12.76 5.04 10.08
CA ILE A 81 12.51 5.40 11.47
C ILE A 81 13.72 6.21 11.94
N SER A 82 13.49 7.39 12.51
CA SER A 82 14.56 8.19 13.09
C SER A 82 15.18 7.49 14.31
N VAL A 83 16.26 8.06 14.86
CA VAL A 83 16.83 7.56 16.11
C VAL A 83 15.78 7.67 17.22
N LEU A 84 15.60 6.58 17.98
CA LEU A 84 14.72 6.55 19.14
C LEU A 84 15.25 7.52 20.20
N SER A 85 14.37 8.38 20.71
CA SER A 85 14.63 9.35 21.76
C SER A 85 13.68 9.14 22.93
N PHE A 86 14.05 9.59 24.13
CA PHE A 86 13.16 9.54 25.28
C PHE A 86 12.42 10.88 25.44
N ASN A 87 11.09 10.83 25.56
CA ASN A 87 10.22 11.94 25.89
C ASN A 87 9.53 11.65 27.24
N PRO A 88 9.53 12.58 28.21
CA PRO A 88 8.87 12.38 29.51
C PRO A 88 7.42 11.91 29.44
N ASP A 89 6.64 12.40 28.46
CA ASP A 89 5.20 12.10 28.37
C ASP A 89 4.91 10.80 27.62
N ASP A 90 5.77 10.44 26.66
CA ASP A 90 5.54 9.34 25.70
C ASP A 90 6.50 8.14 25.89
N GLY A 91 7.49 8.26 26.77
CA GLY A 91 8.55 7.28 26.95
C GLY A 91 9.52 7.26 25.76
N LEU A 92 9.96 6.06 25.34
CA LEU A 92 10.84 5.93 24.19
C LEU A 92 10.01 6.12 22.90
N CYS A 93 10.37 7.08 22.08
CA CYS A 93 9.59 7.52 20.92
C CYS A 93 10.49 7.82 19.71
N SER A 94 9.87 7.94 18.54
CA SER A 94 10.57 8.29 17.30
C SER A 94 9.57 8.85 16.28
N TRP A 95 10.10 9.37 15.17
CA TRP A 95 9.32 9.66 13.98
C TRP A 95 9.56 8.65 12.87
N SER A 96 8.54 8.47 12.03
CA SER A 96 8.68 7.91 10.70
C SER A 96 8.84 9.06 9.72
N LEU A 97 9.88 8.99 8.90
CA LEU A 97 10.23 9.99 7.89
C LEU A 97 10.06 9.37 6.51
N ASP A 98 9.54 10.15 5.56
CA ASP A 98 9.60 9.78 4.14
C ASP A 98 11.04 10.01 3.66
N LYS A 99 11.67 8.98 3.06
CA LYS A 99 13.04 9.09 2.55
C LYS A 99 13.15 10.13 1.43
N CYS A 100 12.08 10.38 0.68
CA CYS A 100 12.05 11.41 -0.35
C CYS A 100 11.88 12.82 0.24
N SER A 101 11.41 12.96 1.48
CA SER A 101 11.24 14.24 2.16
C SER A 101 11.53 14.09 3.67
N PRO A 102 12.81 13.96 4.06
CA PRO A 102 13.18 13.65 5.44
C PRO A 102 12.99 14.82 6.41
N GLN A 103 12.63 16.01 5.91
CA GLN A 103 12.50 17.23 6.70
C GLN A 103 11.19 17.31 7.50
N ALA A 104 10.17 16.53 7.12
CA ALA A 104 8.88 16.55 7.78
C ALA A 104 8.48 15.14 8.25
N PRO A 105 8.13 14.96 9.54
CA PRO A 105 7.68 13.67 10.03
C PRO A 105 6.32 13.31 9.42
N ILE A 106 6.17 12.02 9.10
CA ILE A 106 4.93 11.44 8.57
C ILE A 106 4.08 10.87 9.70
N ALA A 107 4.72 10.25 10.69
CA ALA A 107 4.05 9.62 11.82
C ALA A 107 4.89 9.68 13.10
N TRP A 108 4.23 9.81 14.24
CA TRP A 108 4.79 9.62 15.56
C TRP A 108 4.74 8.14 15.94
N LEU A 109 5.85 7.64 16.47
CA LEU A 109 5.94 6.31 17.03
C LEU A 109 6.21 6.41 18.53
N SER A 110 5.47 5.63 19.30
CA SER A 110 5.70 5.46 20.74
C SER A 110 6.01 3.99 21.01
N GLN A 111 7.08 3.74 21.74
CA GLN A 111 7.37 2.44 22.30
C GLN A 111 6.48 2.23 23.52
N LYS A 112 5.46 1.39 23.36
CA LYS A 112 4.70 0.86 24.49
C LYS A 112 5.22 -0.55 24.76
N ARG A 113 4.44 -1.55 24.36
CA ARG A 113 4.90 -2.92 24.30
C ARG A 113 5.70 -3.20 23.04
N PHE A 114 5.19 -2.70 21.92
CA PHE A 114 5.87 -2.66 20.64
C PHE A 114 6.09 -1.21 20.22
N LEU A 115 6.86 -1.02 19.16
CA LEU A 115 6.95 0.28 18.51
C LEU A 115 5.66 0.50 17.72
N GLU A 116 4.78 1.34 18.26
CA GLU A 116 3.42 1.53 17.77
C GLU A 116 3.28 2.91 17.12
N ILE A 117 2.47 2.98 16.06
CA ILE A 117 2.15 4.24 15.38
C ILE A 117 0.86 4.80 15.96
N LEU A 118 0.87 6.09 16.26
CA LEU A 118 -0.30 6.77 16.78
C LEU A 118 -1.25 7.14 15.64
N LEU A 119 -2.45 6.56 15.66
CA LEU A 119 -3.51 6.90 14.71
C LEU A 119 -4.12 8.26 15.06
N SER A 120 -4.57 8.99 14.05
CA SER A 120 -5.45 10.13 14.29
C SER A 120 -6.73 9.66 14.95
N GLU A 121 -7.34 10.49 15.80
CA GLU A 121 -8.63 10.18 16.41
C GLU A 121 -9.79 10.57 15.48
N PRO A 122 -11.02 10.07 15.74
CA PRO A 122 -12.21 10.59 15.08
C PRO A 122 -12.32 12.12 15.23
N PRO A 123 -12.77 12.86 14.20
CA PRO A 123 -13.40 12.39 12.96
C PRO A 123 -12.40 12.05 11.84
N PHE A 124 -11.08 12.17 12.07
CA PHE A 124 -10.09 12.06 11.01
C PHE A 124 -9.70 10.61 10.70
N SER A 125 -9.94 9.68 11.61
CA SER A 125 -9.69 8.25 11.39
C SER A 125 -10.92 7.44 11.79
N PRO A 126 -11.17 6.28 11.15
CA PRO A 126 -12.15 5.33 11.64
C PRO A 126 -11.84 4.92 13.09
N VAL A 127 -12.90 4.73 13.89
CA VAL A 127 -12.78 4.19 15.25
C VAL A 127 -12.15 2.82 15.16
N VAL A 128 -10.98 2.65 15.79
CA VAL A 128 -10.33 1.36 15.88
C VAL A 128 -10.79 0.62 17.13
N GLY A 129 -10.94 -0.70 17.01
CA GLY A 129 -11.16 -1.55 18.17
C GLY A 129 -9.92 -1.62 19.08
N PRO A 130 -10.06 -2.24 20.27
CA PRO A 130 -8.95 -2.45 21.18
C PRO A 130 -7.83 -3.28 20.52
N SER A 131 -6.62 -3.13 21.06
CA SER A 131 -5.46 -3.92 20.63
C SER A 131 -5.75 -5.42 20.76
N PRO A 132 -5.46 -6.24 19.74
CA PRO A 132 -5.65 -7.69 19.80
C PRO A 132 -4.55 -8.40 20.62
N PHE A 133 -3.53 -7.69 21.09
CA PHE A 133 -2.40 -8.27 21.82
C PHE A 133 -2.69 -8.32 23.32
N ASN A 134 -2.69 -9.52 23.90
CA ASN A 134 -2.83 -9.72 25.34
C ASN A 134 -1.52 -9.34 26.06
N PRO A 135 -1.50 -8.35 26.98
CA PRO A 135 -0.29 -7.89 27.67
C PRO A 135 0.49 -8.99 28.39
N GLU A 136 -0.19 -10.05 28.84
CA GLU A 136 0.41 -11.14 29.64
C GLU A 136 1.13 -12.20 28.78
N VAL A 137 0.84 -12.27 27.47
CA VAL A 137 1.35 -13.33 26.59
C VAL A 137 2.56 -12.83 25.82
N PRO A 138 3.78 -13.38 25.97
CA PRO A 138 4.92 -12.96 25.17
C PRO A 138 4.66 -13.25 23.68
N TYR A 139 4.79 -12.23 22.83
CA TYR A 139 4.67 -12.39 21.38
C TYR A 139 6.03 -12.17 20.70
N GLN A 140 6.30 -12.99 19.69
CA GLN A 140 7.38 -12.77 18.74
C GLN A 140 6.77 -12.31 17.41
N LEU A 141 6.81 -11.00 17.14
CA LEU A 141 6.24 -10.39 15.92
C LEU A 141 7.24 -10.41 14.76
N ARG A 142 7.86 -11.56 14.52
CA ARG A 142 8.76 -11.76 13.39
C ARG A 142 8.17 -12.80 12.46
N ALA A 143 8.11 -12.43 11.20
CA ALA A 143 7.70 -13.31 10.13
C ALA A 143 8.47 -12.95 8.86
N THR A 144 8.60 -13.96 8.01
CA THR A 144 9.26 -13.85 6.72
C THR A 144 8.24 -14.18 5.64
N TRP A 145 8.03 -13.26 4.71
CA TRP A 145 7.34 -13.58 3.47
C TRP A 145 8.34 -14.24 2.54
N PRO A 146 8.18 -15.52 2.14
CA PRO A 146 9.21 -16.21 1.38
C PRO A 146 9.53 -15.51 0.05
N VAL A 147 10.81 -15.43 -0.31
CA VAL A 147 11.27 -14.75 -1.54
C VAL A 147 10.59 -15.32 -2.78
N ALA A 148 10.35 -16.64 -2.82
CA ALA A 148 9.63 -17.27 -3.93
C ALA A 148 8.20 -16.73 -4.09
N GLU A 149 7.50 -16.48 -2.98
CA GLU A 149 6.16 -15.91 -2.97
C GLU A 149 6.17 -14.43 -3.38
N GLN A 150 7.19 -13.68 -2.94
CA GLN A 150 7.42 -12.31 -3.37
C GLN A 150 7.63 -12.21 -4.89
N GLN A 151 8.45 -13.11 -5.45
CA GLN A 151 8.73 -13.16 -6.89
C GLN A 151 7.47 -13.48 -7.71
N LYS A 152 6.66 -14.44 -7.24
CA LYS A 152 5.36 -14.74 -7.86
C LYS A 152 4.45 -13.52 -7.88
N PHE A 153 4.38 -12.80 -6.76
CA PHE A 153 3.56 -11.59 -6.66
C PHE A 153 4.08 -10.47 -7.55
N ALA A 154 5.40 -10.26 -7.60
CA ALA A 154 6.03 -9.27 -8.47
C ALA A 154 5.77 -9.56 -9.96
N ALA A 155 5.87 -10.83 -10.38
CA ALA A 155 5.56 -11.25 -11.75
C ALA A 155 4.07 -11.02 -12.10
N LEU A 156 3.17 -11.26 -11.15
CA LEU A 156 1.74 -10.99 -11.32
C LEU A 156 1.46 -9.49 -11.46
N LYS A 157 2.07 -8.65 -10.60
CA LYS A 157 1.97 -7.19 -10.70
C LYS A 157 2.51 -6.66 -12.03
N GLY A 158 3.69 -7.10 -12.44
CA GLY A 158 4.25 -6.74 -13.74
C GLY A 158 3.34 -7.13 -14.91
N SER A 159 2.72 -8.31 -14.85
CA SER A 159 1.77 -8.76 -15.88
C SER A 159 0.48 -7.93 -15.92
N GLN A 160 -0.01 -7.49 -14.75
CA GLN A 160 -1.16 -6.58 -14.65
C GLN A 160 -0.84 -5.18 -15.17
N GLU A 161 0.31 -4.63 -14.82
CA GLU A 161 0.77 -3.31 -15.31
C GLU A 161 1.01 -3.34 -16.82
N THR A 162 1.53 -4.44 -17.37
CA THR A 162 1.68 -4.59 -18.83
C THR A 162 0.32 -4.70 -19.55
N SER A 163 -0.72 -5.17 -18.85
CA SER A 163 -2.09 -5.24 -19.38
C SER A 163 -2.86 -3.92 -19.18
N GLU A 164 -2.50 -3.10 -18.19
CA GLU A 164 -3.09 -1.79 -17.88
C GLU A 164 -2.33 -0.61 -18.53
N THR A 165 -1.16 -0.85 -19.12
CA THR A 165 -0.47 0.13 -19.97
C THR A 165 -1.19 0.25 -21.31
N SER A 166 -2.25 1.07 -21.31
CA SER A 166 -2.90 1.71 -22.45
C SER A 166 -3.55 0.81 -23.52
N PRO A 167 -4.90 0.79 -23.65
CA PRO A 167 -5.55 0.40 -24.90
C PRO A 167 -5.28 1.40 -26.04
N GLU A 168 -4.56 2.51 -25.82
CA GLU A 168 -4.23 3.48 -26.89
C GLU A 168 -3.10 3.06 -27.83
N ASN A 169 -2.39 1.95 -27.57
CA ASN A 169 -1.34 1.46 -28.48
C ASN A 169 -1.44 -0.05 -28.77
N LEU A 170 -2.64 -0.63 -28.69
CA LEU A 170 -2.85 -1.91 -29.36
C LEU A 170 -2.90 -1.65 -30.88
N PRO A 171 -2.04 -2.28 -31.71
CA PRO A 171 -2.25 -2.23 -33.15
C PRO A 171 -3.66 -2.76 -33.43
N LEU A 172 -4.52 -1.91 -34.03
CA LEU A 172 -5.91 -2.20 -34.35
C LEU A 172 -6.10 -3.67 -34.74
N ASN A 173 -6.99 -4.37 -34.05
CA ASN A 173 -7.32 -5.75 -34.41
C ASN A 173 -7.74 -5.77 -35.90
N PRO A 174 -7.28 -6.73 -36.71
CA PRO A 174 -7.65 -6.81 -38.13
C PRO A 174 -9.15 -6.69 -38.40
N THR A 175 -10.01 -7.14 -37.48
CA THR A 175 -11.47 -6.98 -37.57
C THR A 175 -11.92 -5.52 -37.41
N GLU A 176 -11.30 -4.77 -36.50
CA GLU A 176 -11.60 -3.34 -36.25
C GLU A 176 -11.09 -2.47 -37.41
N LYS A 177 -9.89 -2.79 -37.92
CA LYS A 177 -9.33 -2.13 -39.11
C LYS A 177 -10.22 -2.32 -40.33
N ALA A 178 -10.77 -3.52 -40.55
CA ALA A 178 -11.71 -3.77 -41.64
C ALA A 178 -13.01 -2.97 -41.51
N ARG A 179 -13.53 -2.79 -40.28
CA ARG A 179 -14.71 -1.96 -40.01
C ARG A 179 -14.45 -0.48 -40.25
N LEU A 180 -13.30 0.02 -39.80
CA LEU A 180 -12.85 1.40 -40.02
C LEU A 180 -12.73 1.72 -41.51
N THR A 181 -12.06 0.87 -42.28
CA THR A 181 -11.92 1.05 -43.73
C THR A 181 -13.28 1.02 -44.45
N LYS A 182 -14.21 0.15 -44.02
CA LYS A 182 -15.53 0.03 -44.65
C LYS A 182 -16.39 1.29 -44.53
N HIS A 183 -16.31 2.02 -43.42
CA HIS A 183 -17.21 3.14 -43.14
C HIS A 183 -16.52 4.51 -43.32
N TRP A 184 -15.20 4.60 -43.11
CA TRP A 184 -14.47 5.88 -43.15
C TRP A 184 -13.24 5.86 -44.07
N VAL A 185 -12.96 4.75 -44.78
CA VAL A 185 -11.82 4.57 -45.70
C VAL A 185 -10.45 4.53 -44.99
N ASN A 186 -10.23 5.38 -44.00
CA ASN A 186 -9.07 5.35 -43.12
C ASN A 186 -9.37 6.03 -41.76
N GLU A 187 -8.48 5.79 -40.82
CA GLU A 187 -8.54 6.31 -39.45
C GLU A 187 -8.55 7.84 -39.40
N PHE A 188 -7.85 8.51 -40.31
CA PHE A 188 -7.80 9.98 -40.38
C PHE A 188 -9.18 10.60 -40.66
N ARG A 189 -9.97 10.01 -41.56
CA ARG A 189 -11.34 10.46 -41.84
C ARG A 189 -12.30 10.17 -40.70
N PHE A 190 -12.12 9.03 -40.02
CA PHE A 190 -12.88 8.71 -38.81
C PHE A 190 -12.65 9.79 -37.73
N LEU A 191 -11.40 10.06 -37.37
CA LEU A 191 -11.06 11.03 -36.33
C LEU A 191 -11.57 12.44 -36.68
N ARG A 192 -11.41 12.86 -37.94
CA ARG A 192 -11.92 14.17 -38.41
C ARG A 192 -13.44 14.27 -38.35
N SER A 193 -14.18 13.17 -38.58
CA SER A 193 -15.65 13.18 -38.50
C SER A 193 -16.19 13.39 -37.08
N TYR A 194 -15.40 13.07 -36.06
CA TYR A 194 -15.74 13.26 -34.65
C TYR A 194 -14.97 14.43 -33.98
N GLY A 195 -14.25 15.24 -34.77
CA GLY A 195 -13.51 16.40 -34.26
C GLY A 195 -12.29 16.05 -33.41
N LEU A 196 -11.79 14.80 -33.49
CA LEU A 196 -10.60 14.33 -32.79
C LEU A 196 -9.35 14.61 -33.62
N SER A 197 -8.26 15.03 -32.96
CA SER A 197 -6.97 15.33 -33.58
C SER A 197 -5.88 14.46 -32.97
N ILE A 198 -4.96 13.98 -33.81
CA ILE A 198 -3.80 13.16 -33.39
C ILE A 198 -2.69 14.05 -32.78
N TYR A 199 -2.75 15.37 -32.97
CA TYR A 199 -1.79 16.30 -32.40
C TYR A 199 -2.29 16.82 -31.04
N SER A 200 -1.69 16.33 -29.95
CA SER A 200 -1.72 17.00 -28.66
C SER A 200 -0.86 18.27 -28.75
N LYS A 201 -1.43 19.43 -28.41
CA LYS A 201 -0.68 20.67 -28.29
C LYS A 201 0.29 20.56 -27.11
N GLU A 202 1.56 20.24 -27.39
CA GLU A 202 2.67 20.56 -26.50
C GLU A 202 2.79 22.09 -26.43
N TYR A 203 2.57 22.66 -25.25
CA TYR A 203 2.86 24.06 -24.97
C TYR A 203 4.32 24.17 -24.51
N GLN A 204 5.11 24.97 -25.26
CA GLN A 204 6.40 25.51 -24.85
C GLN A 204 6.26 26.52 -23.71
#